data_AF-A0A6L9Z604-F1
#
_entry.id   AF-A0A6L9Z604-F1
#
_cell.length_a   1.000
_cell.length_b   1.000
_cell.length_c   1.000
_cell.angle_alpha   90.00
_cell.angle_beta   90.00
_cell.angle_gamma   90.00
#
_symmetry.space_group_name_H-M   'P 1'
#
loop_
_entity.id
_entity.type
_entity.pdbx_description
1 polymer ?
#
loop_
_entity_poly.entity_id
_entity_poly.type
_entity_poly.pdbx_seq_one_letter_code
_entity_poly.pdbx_strand_id
1 'polypeptide(L)' 'MVRLVSDFKVLPIVSFDAGAALILNQLQSQRIQLAKMDGRIAAIALCT' A
#
# COMPACT_ATOMS: atom_id res chain seq x y z
N MET A 1 -15.17 -18.99 4.41
CA MET A 1 -15.07 -18.29 3.10
C MET A 1 -16.29 -17.43 2.73
N VAL A 2 -17.48 -17.65 3.29
CA VAL A 2 -18.71 -16.88 2.94
C VAL A 2 -18.60 -15.37 3.21
N ARG A 3 -17.91 -14.93 4.27
CA ARG A 3 -17.78 -13.49 4.62
C ARG A 3 -16.88 -12.68 3.67
N LEU A 4 -15.82 -13.31 3.14
CA LEU A 4 -14.89 -12.63 2.22
C LEU A 4 -15.58 -12.25 0.90
N VAL A 5 -16.57 -13.04 0.46
CA VAL A 5 -17.28 -12.79 -0.81
C VAL A 5 -18.36 -11.73 -0.64
N SER A 6 -19.02 -11.65 0.52
CA SER A 6 -20.06 -10.65 0.78
C SER A 6 -19.49 -9.24 1.01
N ASP A 7 -18.31 -9.14 1.62
CA ASP A 7 -17.68 -7.85 1.95
C ASP A 7 -16.92 -7.25 0.74
N PHE A 8 -16.52 -8.07 -0.23
CA PHE A 8 -15.81 -7.66 -1.44
C PHE A 8 -16.68 -7.72 -2.71
N LYS A 9 -17.81 -7.00 -2.73
CA LYS A 9 -18.57 -6.81 -3.99
C LYS A 9 -17.76 -6.05 -5.05
N VAL A 10 -16.81 -5.21 -4.61
CA VAL A 10 -15.87 -4.47 -5.46
C VAL A 10 -14.53 -4.45 -4.74
N LEU A 11 -13.44 -4.81 -5.41
CA LEU A 11 -12.10 -4.61 -4.91
C LEU A 11 -11.64 -3.20 -5.30
N PRO A 12 -11.52 -2.24 -4.36
CA PRO A 12 -11.07 -0.89 -4.70
C PRO A 12 -9.62 -0.95 -5.21
N ILE A 13 -9.42 -0.47 -6.44
CA ILE A 13 -8.07 -0.29 -6.98
C ILE A 13 -7.54 1.02 -6.43
N VAL A 14 -6.57 0.93 -5.53
CA VAL A 14 -5.95 2.09 -4.91
C VAL A 14 -4.76 2.54 -5.76
N SER A 15 -4.71 3.83 -6.08
CA SER A 15 -3.64 4.41 -6.90
C SER A 15 -2.40 4.68 -6.06
N PHE A 16 -1.22 4.64 -6.68
CA PHE A 16 -0.01 5.19 -6.08
C PHE A 16 0.04 6.70 -6.33
N ASP A 17 -0.34 7.50 -5.34
CA ASP A 17 -0.43 8.96 -5.44
C ASP A 17 0.77 9.68 -4.80
N ALA A 18 0.70 11.02 -4.73
CA ALA A 18 1.74 11.85 -4.17
C ALA A 18 1.98 11.60 -2.66
N GLY A 19 0.93 11.24 -1.90
CA GLY A 19 1.04 10.92 -0.49
C GLY A 19 1.80 9.61 -0.28
N ALA A 20 1.44 8.57 -1.04
CA ALA A 20 2.15 7.30 -1.03
C ALA A 20 3.62 7.47 -1.47
N ALA A 21 3.91 8.38 -2.39
CA ALA A 21 5.29 8.70 -2.78
C ALA A 21 6.11 9.31 -1.63
N LEU A 22 5.53 10.22 -0.85
CA LEU A 22 6.20 10.80 0.32
C LEU A 22 6.47 9.75 1.41
N ILE A 23 5.50 8.88 1.70
CA ILE A 23 5.68 7.81 2.68
C ILE A 23 6.72 6.79 2.21
N LEU A 24 6.76 6.45 0.91
CA LEU A 24 7.78 5.56 0.37
C LEU A 24 9.19 6.12 0.59
N ASN A 25 9.38 7.43 0.39
CA ASN A 25 10.67 8.08 0.66
C ASN A 25 11.04 8.00 2.15
N GLN A 26 10.06 8.12 3.06
CA GLN A 26 10.27 7.94 4.50
C GLN A 26 10.64 6.49 4.85
N LEU A 27 9.98 5.50 4.25
CA LEU A 27 10.33 4.09 4.46
C LEU A 27 11.74 3.76 3.94
N GLN A 28 12.13 4.34 2.80
CA GLN A 28 13.47 4.16 2.25
C GLN A 28 14.55 4.81 3.13
N SER A 29 14.25 5.94 3.78
CA SER A 29 15.20 6.59 4.71
C SER A 29 15.47 5.77 5.96
N GLN A 30 14.53 4.90 6.35
CA GLN A 30 14.69 3.95 7.47
C GLN A 30 15.60 2.75 7.11
N ARG A 31 16.11 2.67 5.87
CA ARG A 31 17.02 1.61 5.39
C ARG A 31 16.48 0.19 5.59
N ILE A 32 15.16 0.04 5.64
CA ILE A 32 14.51 -1.28 5.69
C ILE A 32 14.73 -1.95 4.33
N GLN A 33 15.21 -3.19 4.34
CA GLN A 33 15.31 -3.99 3.12
C GLN A 33 13.92 -4.47 2.69
N LEU A 34 13.21 -3.62 1.95
CA LEU A 34 11.97 -3.95 1.29
C LEU A 34 12.21 -4.07 -0.21
N ALA A 35 11.60 -5.08 -0.83
CA ALA A 35 11.53 -5.12 -2.29
C ALA A 35 10.76 -3.88 -2.78
N LYS A 36 11.15 -3.36 -3.95
CA LYS A 36 10.60 -2.11 -4.49
C LYS A 36 9.07 -2.11 -4.57
N MET A 37 8.47 -3.24 -4.97
CA MET A 37 7.01 -3.38 -5.07
C MET A 37 6.37 -3.42 -3.68
N ASP A 38 6.93 -4.18 -2.76
CA ASP A 38 6.42 -4.33 -1.39
C ASP A 38 6.47 -3.00 -0.64
N GLY A 39 7.53 -2.21 -0.85
CA GLY A 39 7.64 -0.84 -0.32
C GLY A 39 6.53 0.07 -0.85
N ARG A 40 6.16 -0.02 -2.14
CA ARG A 40 5.04 0.75 -2.71
C ARG A 40 3.70 0.32 -2.12
N ILE A 41 3.48 -0.98 -1.92
CA ILE A 41 2.26 -1.50 -1.28
C ILE A 41 2.16 -0.99 0.16
N ALA A 42 3.26 -1.08 0.93
CA ALA A 42 3.30 -0.58 2.29
C ALA A 42 3.05 0.94 2.35
N ALA A 43 3.63 1.70 1.42
CA ALA A 43 3.42 3.14 1.36
C ALA A 43 1.97 3.53 1.02
N ILE A 44 1.31 2.80 0.12
CA ILE A 44 -0.13 2.99 -0.15
C ILE A 44 -0.96 2.68 1.10
N ALA A 45 -0.68 1.58 1.78
CA ALA A 45 -1.42 1.16 2.98
C ALA A 45 -1.24 2.09 4.19
N LEU A 46 -0.11 2.80 4.27
CA LEU A 46 0.15 3.79 5.32
C LEU A 46 -0.40 5.18 5.00
N CYS A 47 -0.73 5.46 3.74
CA CYS A 47 -1.24 6.75 3.28
C CYS A 47 -2.76 6.89 3.44
N THR A 48 -3.47 5.81 3.80
CA THR A 48 -4.92 5.78 4.01
C THR A 48 -5.34 6.28 5.38
#